data_AF-A0A2V6EM59-F1
#
_entry.id   AF-A0A2V6EM59-F1
#
_cell.length_a   1.000
_cell.length_b   1.000
_cell.length_c   1.000
_cell.angle_alpha   90.00
_cell.angle_beta   90.00
_cell.angle_gamma   90.00
#
_symmetry.space_group_name_H-M   'P 1'
#
loop_
_entity.id
_entity.type
_entity.pdbx_description
1 polymer ?
#
loop_
_entity_poly.entity_id
_entity_poly.type
_entity_poly.pdbx_seq_one_letter_code
_entity_poly.pdbx_strand_id
1 'polypeptide(L)'
;MSASELMDAAEVSGARREQLEHGQRTEGVLLPSGVYLRDQRPLSPSALAACLHGMVTSEWYAALNARVFFWVNIDRLNRQRSACEPRPQIVLTIDVGALVAAYGRNVAVSPINTGNTRRMPARRGAATFVPLEKWLQSGWASEAAALGTSPRTKSHPPVELTVHGGVPDIARFTLNISHLAAQQSFGDAAA
;
A
#
# COMPACT_ATOMS: atom_id res chain seq x y z
N MET A 1 1.52 5.72 10.65
CA MET A 1 2.97 5.67 10.36
C MET A 1 3.24 4.69 9.24
N SER A 2 4.24 4.94 8.40
CA SER A 2 4.74 3.96 7.42
C SER A 2 5.60 2.89 8.10
N ALA A 3 6.00 1.84 7.39
CA ALA A 3 6.90 0.84 7.97
C ALA A 3 8.28 1.44 8.30
N SER A 4 8.80 2.34 7.45
CA SER A 4 10.06 3.06 7.68
C SER A 4 10.00 3.88 8.97
N GLU A 5 8.94 4.66 9.18
CA GLU A 5 8.77 5.45 10.40
C GLU A 5 8.56 4.57 11.65
N LEU A 6 7.90 3.42 11.50
CA LEU A 6 7.75 2.45 12.59
C LEU A 6 9.10 1.86 12.99
N MET A 7 10.02 1.66 12.03
CA MET A 7 11.39 1.24 12.30
C MET A 7 12.21 2.35 12.95
N ASP A 8 12.03 3.61 12.53
CA ASP A 8 12.67 4.78 13.18
C ASP A 8 12.22 4.91 14.64
N ALA A 9 10.91 4.85 14.90
CA ALA A 9 10.34 4.94 16.24
C ALA A 9 10.72 3.76 17.15
N ALA A 10 11.11 2.63 16.57
CA ALA A 10 11.61 1.46 17.28
C ALA A 10 13.15 1.41 17.34
N GLU A 11 13.83 2.48 16.91
CA GLU A 11 15.28 2.63 16.89
C GLU A 11 16.01 1.50 16.15
N VAL A 12 15.36 0.91 15.13
CA VAL A 12 15.96 -0.14 14.31
C VAL A 12 16.95 0.48 13.34
N SER A 13 18.21 0.05 13.42
CA SER A 13 19.33 0.60 12.67
C SER A 13 20.25 -0.48 12.06
N GLY A 14 21.24 -0.03 11.27
CA GLY A 14 22.27 -0.89 10.68
C GLY A 14 21.75 -1.98 9.74
N ALA A 15 22.44 -3.12 9.71
CA ALA A 15 22.11 -4.24 8.83
C ALA A 15 20.68 -4.78 9.03
N ARG A 16 20.14 -4.70 10.26
CA ARG A 16 18.77 -5.11 10.53
C ARG A 16 17.76 -4.18 9.86
N ARG A 17 17.99 -2.86 9.93
CA ARG A 17 17.17 -1.87 9.22
C ARG A 17 17.19 -2.12 7.73
N GLU A 18 18.38 -2.28 7.17
CA GLU A 18 18.55 -2.53 5.73
C GLU A 18 17.76 -3.77 5.27
N GLN A 19 17.88 -4.89 6.01
CA GLN A 19 17.15 -6.12 5.70
C GLN A 19 15.62 -5.93 5.73
N LEU A 20 15.10 -5.20 6.72
CA LEU A 20 13.65 -5.02 6.89
C LEU A 20 13.05 -4.00 5.92
N GLU A 21 13.82 -3.00 5.51
CA GLU A 21 13.36 -1.93 4.62
C GLU A 21 13.48 -2.30 3.14
N HIS A 22 14.49 -3.09 2.78
CA HIS A 22 14.83 -3.41 1.39
C HIS A 22 14.56 -4.87 0.99
N GLY A 23 13.96 -5.67 1.89
CA GLY A 23 13.68 -7.07 1.65
C GLY A 23 12.22 -7.45 1.90
N GLN A 24 11.79 -8.57 1.33
CA GLN A 24 10.52 -9.17 1.72
C GLN A 24 10.62 -9.78 3.12
N ARG A 25 9.65 -9.47 3.96
CA ARG A 25 9.39 -10.16 5.23
C ARG A 25 8.51 -11.38 4.95
N THR A 26 9.12 -12.56 4.85
CA THR A 26 8.40 -13.84 4.62
C THR A 26 7.50 -14.20 5.82
N GLU A 27 7.92 -13.80 7.01
CA GLU A 27 7.18 -13.89 8.25
C GLU A 27 7.00 -12.49 8.85
N GLY A 28 5.99 -12.33 9.71
CA GLY A 28 5.82 -11.07 10.40
C GLY A 28 6.89 -10.83 11.45
N VAL A 29 7.32 -9.59 11.58
CA VAL A 29 8.42 -9.17 12.44
C VAL A 29 7.88 -8.30 13.56
N LEU A 30 8.10 -8.71 14.81
CA LEU A 30 7.84 -7.87 15.98
C LEU A 30 9.02 -6.91 16.18
N LEU A 31 8.75 -5.61 16.16
CA LEU A 31 9.72 -4.57 16.47
C LEU A 31 9.88 -4.42 18.00
N PRO A 32 10.99 -3.85 18.48
CA PRO A 32 11.19 -3.52 19.91
C PRO A 32 10.06 -2.68 20.51
N SER A 33 9.41 -1.83 19.71
CA SER A 33 8.26 -1.02 20.13
C SER A 33 6.97 -1.83 20.37
N GLY A 34 6.97 -3.14 20.09
CA GLY A 34 5.78 -4.00 20.13
C GLY A 34 4.93 -3.96 18.87
N VAL A 35 5.30 -3.16 17.86
CA VAL A 35 4.60 -3.11 16.57
C VAL A 35 4.98 -4.30 15.69
N TYR A 36 3.99 -4.91 15.05
CA TYR A 36 4.17 -6.07 14.19
C TYR A 36 4.12 -5.70 12.70
N LEU A 37 5.25 -5.79 12.01
CA LEU A 37 5.38 -5.55 10.56
C LEU A 37 5.12 -6.82 9.74
N ARG A 38 4.45 -6.67 8.60
CA ARG A 38 4.16 -7.79 7.69
C ARG A 38 4.07 -7.35 6.24
N ASP A 39 4.33 -8.31 5.37
CA ASP A 39 4.14 -8.16 3.93
C ASP A 39 2.97 -8.99 3.42
N GLN A 40 2.48 -8.59 2.25
CA GLN A 40 1.67 -9.45 1.43
C GLN A 40 2.55 -10.60 0.89
N ARG A 41 2.22 -11.84 1.25
CA ARG A 41 2.90 -13.06 0.73
C ARG A 41 3.04 -13.11 -0.80
N PRO A 42 2.08 -12.60 -1.60
CA PRO A 42 2.20 -12.56 -3.06
C PRO A 42 3.35 -11.74 -3.68
N LEU A 43 4.23 -11.10 -2.90
CA LEU A 43 5.29 -10.22 -3.40
C LEU A 43 6.69 -10.85 -3.28
N SER A 44 6.93 -11.99 -3.96
CA SER A 44 8.27 -12.61 -3.90
C SER A 44 9.32 -11.81 -4.69
N PRO A 45 10.60 -11.81 -4.29
CA PRO A 45 11.66 -11.11 -5.00
C PRO A 45 11.78 -11.51 -6.48
N SER A 46 11.66 -12.80 -6.80
CA SER A 46 11.77 -13.31 -8.18
C SER A 46 10.63 -12.83 -9.07
N ALA A 47 9.38 -12.93 -8.60
CA ALA A 47 8.21 -12.46 -9.34
C ALA A 47 8.19 -10.93 -9.46
N LEU A 48 8.69 -10.22 -8.45
CA LEU A 48 8.85 -8.78 -8.48
C LEU A 48 9.89 -8.35 -9.52
N ALA A 49 11.09 -8.94 -9.50
CA ALA A 49 12.15 -8.62 -10.45
C ALA A 49 11.69 -8.74 -11.91
N ALA A 50 10.86 -9.75 -12.23
CA ALA A 50 10.34 -9.99 -13.57
C ALA A 50 9.39 -8.91 -14.11
N CYS A 51 8.87 -8.02 -13.26
CA CYS A 51 7.91 -6.98 -13.65
C CYS A 51 8.36 -5.55 -13.33
N LEU A 52 9.58 -5.37 -12.82
CA LEU A 52 10.11 -4.04 -12.52
C LEU A 52 10.61 -3.30 -13.76
N HIS A 53 10.49 -1.98 -13.71
CA HIS A 53 10.99 -1.07 -14.74
C HIS A 53 11.69 0.12 -14.11
N GLY A 54 12.95 0.34 -14.49
CA GLY A 54 13.75 1.47 -14.04
C GLY A 54 14.13 1.45 -12.56
N MET A 55 13.99 0.30 -11.89
CA MET A 55 14.40 0.10 -10.49
C MET A 55 14.61 -1.37 -10.15
N VAL A 56 15.33 -1.65 -9.06
CA VAL A 56 15.57 -3.00 -8.54
C VAL A 56 14.60 -3.37 -7.41
N THR A 57 14.61 -4.64 -6.99
CA THR A 57 13.69 -5.16 -5.97
C THR A 57 13.81 -4.46 -4.62
N SER A 58 15.03 -4.17 -4.17
CA SER A 58 15.30 -3.46 -2.91
C SER A 58 14.75 -2.05 -2.89
N GLU A 59 14.79 -1.35 -4.03
CA GLU A 59 14.22 0.00 -4.19
C GLU A 59 12.69 -0.05 -4.16
N TRP A 60 12.08 -1.10 -4.73
CA TRP A 60 10.64 -1.30 -4.65
C TRP A 60 10.17 -1.57 -3.22
N TYR A 61 10.85 -2.44 -2.47
CA TYR A 61 10.51 -2.69 -1.06
C TYR A 61 10.63 -1.43 -0.22
N ALA A 62 11.68 -0.63 -0.40
CA ALA A 62 11.82 0.65 0.27
C ALA A 62 10.69 1.62 -0.11
N ALA A 63 10.31 1.66 -1.39
CA ALA A 63 9.19 2.49 -1.83
C ALA A 63 7.86 2.07 -1.18
N LEU A 64 7.61 0.77 -0.98
CA LEU A 64 6.45 0.31 -0.22
C LEU A 64 6.55 0.69 1.26
N ASN A 65 7.70 0.44 1.88
CA ASN A 65 7.91 0.68 3.32
C ASN A 65 7.84 2.17 3.69
N ALA A 66 8.12 3.07 2.75
CA ALA A 66 7.99 4.51 2.91
C ALA A 66 6.54 5.04 2.79
N ARG A 67 5.52 4.17 2.66
CA ARG A 67 4.13 4.59 2.39
C ARG A 67 3.11 3.92 3.32
N VAL A 68 1.99 4.61 3.51
CA VAL A 68 0.74 4.05 4.07
C VAL A 68 -0.25 3.81 2.93
N PHE A 69 -0.94 2.68 2.95
CA PHE A 69 -1.84 2.24 1.87
C PHE A 69 -3.29 2.19 2.35
N PHE A 70 -4.20 2.61 1.47
CA PHE A 70 -5.64 2.62 1.67
C PHE A 70 -6.34 1.94 0.50
N TRP A 71 -7.31 1.08 0.83
CA TRP A 71 -8.22 0.54 -0.16
C TRP A 71 -9.31 1.56 -0.48
N VAL A 72 -9.50 1.85 -1.77
CA VAL A 72 -10.57 2.76 -2.23
C VAL A 72 -11.84 2.02 -2.67
N ASN A 73 -11.84 0.69 -2.58
CA ASN A 73 -12.98 -0.16 -2.94
C ASN A 73 -13.14 -1.29 -1.91
N ILE A 74 -14.35 -1.40 -1.35
CA ILE A 74 -14.69 -2.35 -0.28
C ILE A 74 -14.54 -3.80 -0.74
N ASP A 75 -14.97 -4.13 -1.96
CA ASP A 75 -14.85 -5.51 -2.46
C ASP A 75 -13.38 -5.92 -2.60
N ARG A 76 -12.50 -5.00 -2.97
CA ARG A 76 -11.04 -5.26 -3.03
C ARG A 76 -10.44 -5.45 -1.64
N LEU A 77 -10.84 -4.64 -0.66
CA LEU A 77 -10.48 -4.84 0.74
C LEU A 77 -10.90 -6.24 1.21
N ASN A 78 -12.16 -6.62 1.02
CA ASN A 78 -12.68 -7.91 1.44
C ASN A 78 -11.98 -9.07 0.73
N ARG A 79 -11.76 -8.97 -0.60
CA ARG A 79 -10.96 -9.97 -1.34
C ARG A 79 -9.54 -10.12 -0.81
N GLN A 80 -8.87 -9.02 -0.46
CA GLN A 80 -7.53 -9.11 0.12
C GLN A 80 -7.59 -9.81 1.48
N ARG A 81 -8.56 -9.43 2.34
CA ARG A 81 -8.72 -10.02 3.67
C ARG A 81 -8.97 -11.53 3.59
N SER A 82 -9.85 -11.99 2.69
CA SER A 82 -10.12 -13.41 2.46
C SER A 82 -8.93 -14.18 1.87
N ALA A 83 -8.04 -13.50 1.15
CA ALA A 83 -6.82 -14.11 0.60
C ALA A 83 -5.66 -14.18 1.60
N CYS A 84 -5.73 -13.44 2.70
CA CYS A 84 -4.78 -13.49 3.80
C CYS A 84 -5.22 -14.53 4.84
N GLU A 85 -4.32 -14.89 5.75
CA GLU A 85 -4.69 -15.74 6.89
C GLU A 85 -5.81 -15.09 7.72
N PRO A 86 -6.88 -15.85 8.04
CA PRO A 86 -7.98 -15.35 8.84
C PRO A 86 -7.49 -14.87 10.21
N ARG A 87 -7.84 -13.64 10.56
CA ARG A 87 -7.52 -13.04 11.86
C ARG A 87 -8.40 -11.82 12.12
N PRO A 88 -8.70 -11.50 13.39
CA PRO A 88 -9.38 -10.26 13.72
C PRO A 88 -8.64 -9.04 13.18
N GLN A 89 -9.38 -8.05 12.70
CA GLN A 89 -8.83 -6.82 12.13
C GLN A 89 -9.70 -5.62 12.52
N ILE A 90 -9.06 -4.47 12.72
CA ILE A 90 -9.74 -3.18 12.82
C ILE A 90 -9.70 -2.54 11.43
N VAL A 91 -10.85 -2.14 10.93
CA VAL A 91 -10.98 -1.36 9.69
C VAL A 91 -11.37 0.06 10.06
N LEU A 92 -10.55 1.01 9.63
CA LEU A 92 -10.83 2.44 9.74
C LEU A 92 -11.47 2.91 8.44
N THR A 93 -12.64 3.52 8.53
CA THR A 93 -13.23 4.26 7.41
C THR A 93 -12.70 5.68 7.46
N ILE A 94 -12.10 6.17 6.38
CA ILE A 94 -11.38 7.45 6.36
C ILE A 94 -12.12 8.47 5.52
N ASP A 95 -12.22 9.71 6.00
CA ASP A 95 -12.56 10.88 5.21
C ASP A 95 -11.39 11.19 4.26
N VAL A 96 -11.52 10.66 3.03
CA VAL A 96 -10.49 10.84 2.00
C VAL A 96 -10.33 12.31 1.60
N GLY A 97 -11.40 13.11 1.66
CA GLY A 97 -11.34 14.53 1.32
C GLY A 97 -10.49 15.30 2.32
N ALA A 98 -10.75 15.10 3.61
CA ALA A 98 -9.96 15.70 4.68
C ALA A 98 -8.50 15.19 4.69
N LEU A 99 -8.28 13.89 4.47
CA LEU A 99 -6.94 13.32 4.36
C LEU A 99 -6.15 13.93 3.20
N VAL A 100 -6.77 14.02 2.02
CA VAL A 100 -6.13 14.61 0.82
C VAL A 100 -5.84 16.09 1.03
N ALA A 101 -6.75 16.85 1.66
CA ALA A 101 -6.52 18.25 1.99
C ALA A 101 -5.31 18.43 2.93
N ALA A 102 -5.11 17.52 3.89
CA ALA A 102 -4.02 17.58 4.85
C ALA A 102 -2.65 17.14 4.26
N TYR A 103 -2.63 16.08 3.46
CA TYR A 103 -1.38 15.47 2.96
C TYR A 103 -1.01 15.88 1.53
N GLY A 104 -1.96 16.36 0.74
CA GLY A 104 -1.76 16.99 -0.58
C GLY A 104 -0.74 16.30 -1.47
N ARG A 105 0.44 16.94 -1.62
CA ARG A 105 1.54 16.50 -2.48
C ARG A 105 2.12 15.12 -2.13
N ASN A 106 1.90 14.64 -0.90
CA ASN A 106 2.33 13.32 -0.46
C ASN A 106 1.35 12.22 -0.88
N VAL A 107 0.18 12.56 -1.41
CA VAL A 107 -0.83 11.59 -1.84
C VAL A 107 -0.58 11.15 -3.28
N ALA A 108 -0.54 9.83 -3.46
CA ALA A 108 -0.47 9.19 -4.77
C ALA A 108 -1.50 8.06 -4.88
N VAL A 109 -1.86 7.72 -6.10
CA VAL A 109 -2.75 6.60 -6.43
C VAL A 109 -2.01 5.55 -7.26
N SER A 110 -2.43 4.30 -7.11
CA SER A 110 -1.93 3.18 -7.91
C SER A 110 -3.08 2.46 -8.62
N PRO A 111 -2.90 2.03 -9.88
CA PRO A 111 -3.91 1.28 -10.62
C PRO A 111 -3.91 -0.22 -10.27
N ILE A 112 -3.01 -0.67 -9.39
CA ILE A 112 -2.80 -2.08 -9.04
C ILE A 112 -2.68 -2.27 -7.52
N ASN A 113 -2.84 -3.50 -7.04
CA ASN A 113 -2.36 -3.88 -5.72
C ASN A 113 -0.82 -3.97 -5.78
N THR A 114 -0.15 -2.98 -5.20
CA THR A 114 1.31 -2.84 -5.28
C THR A 114 2.06 -3.95 -4.54
N GLY A 115 1.42 -4.57 -3.55
CA GLY A 115 1.93 -5.71 -2.78
C GLY A 115 1.66 -7.09 -3.41
N ASN A 116 1.33 -7.16 -4.71
CA ASN A 116 1.01 -8.44 -5.37
C ASN A 116 1.68 -8.60 -6.73
N THR A 117 2.42 -9.70 -6.90
CA THR A 117 3.08 -10.09 -8.16
C THR A 117 2.64 -11.47 -8.69
N ARG A 118 1.53 -12.03 -8.20
CA ARG A 118 1.01 -13.32 -8.67
C ARG A 118 0.28 -13.22 -10.02
N ARG A 119 0.21 -14.35 -10.73
CA ARG A 119 -0.47 -14.56 -12.03
C ARG A 119 0.16 -13.73 -13.15
N MET A 120 -0.47 -12.62 -13.53
CA MET A 120 0.01 -11.71 -14.57
C MET A 120 0.41 -10.38 -13.90
N PRO A 121 1.61 -10.29 -13.32
CA PRO A 121 2.03 -9.08 -12.62
C PRO A 121 2.11 -7.91 -13.61
N ALA A 122 1.41 -6.83 -13.29
CA ALA A 122 1.57 -5.59 -14.04
C ALA A 122 3.01 -5.08 -13.94
N ARG A 123 3.50 -4.52 -15.06
CA ARG A 123 4.76 -3.75 -15.09
C ARG A 123 4.66 -2.62 -14.08
N ARG A 124 5.73 -2.43 -13.29
CA ARG A 124 5.75 -1.48 -12.19
C ARG A 124 7.12 -0.84 -12.04
N GLY A 125 7.13 0.39 -11.57
CA GLY A 125 8.33 1.18 -11.27
C GLY A 125 7.95 2.39 -10.42
N ALA A 126 8.84 3.37 -10.26
CA ALA A 126 8.53 4.58 -9.49
C ALA A 126 7.22 5.26 -9.95
N ALA A 127 6.94 5.24 -11.26
CA ALA A 127 5.73 5.81 -11.85
C ALA A 127 4.41 5.06 -11.52
N THR A 128 4.47 3.92 -10.84
CA THR A 128 3.26 3.21 -10.35
C THR A 128 2.48 4.05 -9.35
N PHE A 129 3.19 4.89 -8.59
CA PHE A 129 2.61 5.84 -7.64
C PHE A 129 2.42 7.18 -8.35
N VAL A 130 1.25 7.36 -8.98
CA VAL A 130 0.92 8.61 -9.68
C VAL A 130 0.47 9.64 -8.65
N PRO A 131 1.11 10.82 -8.54
CA PRO A 131 0.61 11.88 -7.68
C PRO A 131 -0.87 12.16 -7.96
N LEU A 132 -1.69 12.31 -6.92
CA LEU A 132 -3.15 12.39 -7.09
C LEU A 132 -3.56 13.52 -8.04
N GLU A 133 -2.93 14.69 -7.91
CA GLU A 133 -3.17 15.84 -8.79
C GLU A 133 -2.90 15.52 -10.27
N LYS A 134 -1.79 14.82 -10.56
CA LYS A 134 -1.43 14.40 -11.91
C LYS A 134 -2.41 13.39 -12.48
N TRP A 135 -2.90 12.48 -11.63
CA TRP A 135 -3.93 11.51 -12.01
C TRP A 135 -5.27 12.20 -12.30
N LEU A 136 -5.67 13.19 -11.51
CA LEU A 136 -6.89 13.96 -11.77
C LEU A 136 -6.82 14.70 -13.12
N GLN A 137 -5.65 15.23 -13.48
CA GLN A 137 -5.43 15.93 -14.75
C GLN A 137 -5.44 14.98 -15.96
N SER A 138 -4.70 13.87 -15.88
CA SER A 138 -4.33 13.07 -17.06
C SER A 138 -4.69 11.57 -16.97
N GLY A 139 -5.34 11.15 -15.88
CA GLY A 139 -5.56 9.74 -15.58
C GLY A 139 -4.25 8.97 -15.49
N TRP A 140 -4.19 7.82 -16.16
CA TRP A 140 -3.03 6.93 -16.15
C TRP A 140 -2.01 7.23 -17.27
N ALA A 141 -2.21 8.29 -18.06
CA ALA A 141 -1.34 8.58 -19.21
C ALA A 141 0.13 8.74 -18.79
N SER A 142 0.38 9.41 -17.67
CA SER A 142 1.75 9.64 -17.19
C SER A 142 2.45 8.37 -16.69
N GLU A 143 1.70 7.45 -16.06
CA GLU A 143 2.25 6.16 -15.64
C GLU A 143 2.54 5.29 -16.85
N ALA A 144 1.62 5.23 -17.81
CA ALA A 144 1.79 4.43 -19.00
C ALA A 144 2.98 4.88 -19.85
N ALA A 145 3.13 6.19 -20.05
CA ALA A 145 4.28 6.75 -20.74
C ALA A 145 5.60 6.41 -20.03
N ALA A 146 5.66 6.58 -18.71
CA ALA A 146 6.87 6.32 -17.94
C ALA A 146 7.20 4.83 -17.79
N LEU A 147 6.19 3.96 -17.81
CA LEU A 147 6.39 2.51 -17.77
C LEU A 147 6.44 1.88 -19.17
N GLY A 148 6.34 2.65 -20.26
CA GLY A 148 6.30 2.11 -21.62
C GLY A 148 5.19 1.09 -21.82
N THR A 149 4.00 1.37 -21.31
CA THR A 149 2.78 0.55 -21.47
C THR A 149 1.69 1.33 -22.19
N SER A 150 0.64 0.64 -22.63
CA SER A 150 -0.54 1.32 -23.16
C SER A 150 -1.34 1.98 -22.02
N PRO A 151 -1.83 3.21 -22.21
CA PRO A 151 -2.61 3.90 -21.18
C PRO A 151 -3.89 3.15 -20.89
N ARG A 152 -4.20 3.00 -19.59
CA ARG A 152 -5.52 2.55 -19.14
C ARG A 152 -6.56 3.60 -19.54
N THR A 153 -7.81 3.17 -19.65
CA THR A 153 -8.92 4.11 -19.85
C THR A 153 -8.92 5.15 -18.73
N LYS A 154 -9.28 6.39 -19.04
CA LYS A 154 -9.37 7.47 -18.04
C LYS A 154 -10.35 7.13 -16.91
N SER A 155 -11.36 6.31 -17.22
CA SER A 155 -12.35 5.82 -16.26
C SER A 155 -11.86 4.68 -15.36
N HIS A 156 -10.68 4.10 -15.60
CA HIS A 156 -10.16 3.04 -14.75
C HIS A 156 -9.89 3.60 -13.34
N PRO A 157 -10.64 3.18 -12.30
CA PRO A 157 -10.51 3.76 -10.98
C PRO A 157 -9.17 3.36 -10.35
N PRO A 158 -8.64 4.17 -9.41
CA PRO A 158 -7.55 3.74 -8.56
C PRO A 158 -7.90 2.46 -7.82
N VAL A 159 -6.88 1.64 -7.57
CA VAL A 159 -6.99 0.42 -6.76
C VAL A 159 -6.54 0.68 -5.33
N GLU A 160 -5.46 1.46 -5.18
CA GLU A 160 -4.91 1.90 -3.90
C GLU A 160 -4.75 3.43 -3.91
N LEU A 161 -5.01 4.05 -2.77
CA LEU A 161 -4.51 5.38 -2.44
C LEU A 161 -3.37 5.22 -1.44
N THR A 162 -2.34 6.05 -1.57
CA THR A 162 -1.15 5.98 -0.73
C THR A 162 -0.75 7.37 -0.25
N VAL A 163 -0.20 7.42 0.95
CA VAL A 163 0.47 8.61 1.49
C VAL A 163 1.95 8.27 1.65
N HIS A 164 2.84 9.08 1.07
CA HIS A 164 4.28 8.98 1.29
C HIS A 164 4.68 9.57 2.64
N GLY A 165 5.50 8.84 3.38
CA GLY A 165 5.64 8.98 4.83
C GLY A 165 4.50 8.28 5.56
N GLY A 166 4.18 8.73 6.76
CA GLY A 166 3.05 8.24 7.53
C GLY A 166 1.89 9.20 7.66
N VAL A 167 0.83 8.66 8.27
CA VAL A 167 -0.32 9.41 8.77
C VAL A 167 -0.38 9.23 10.29
N PRO A 168 0.48 9.91 11.08
CA PRO A 168 0.51 9.74 12.54
C PRO A 168 -0.79 10.22 13.22
N ASP A 169 -1.50 11.16 12.61
CA ASP A 169 -2.74 11.76 13.09
C ASP A 169 -4.00 11.15 12.45
N ILE A 170 -3.93 9.87 12.02
CA ILE A 170 -5.02 9.17 11.30
C ILE A 170 -6.40 9.25 11.98
N ALA A 171 -6.41 9.37 13.31
CA ALA A 171 -7.64 9.52 14.09
C ALA A 171 -8.45 10.75 13.67
N ARG A 172 -7.81 11.85 13.25
CA ARG A 172 -8.49 13.08 12.79
C ARG A 172 -9.33 12.86 11.52
N PHE A 173 -9.00 11.85 10.73
CA PHE A 173 -9.66 11.54 9.46
C PHE A 173 -10.55 10.30 9.56
N THR A 174 -10.64 9.67 10.73
CA THR A 174 -11.43 8.44 10.90
C THR A 174 -12.91 8.79 11.07
N LEU A 175 -13.74 8.37 10.12
CA LEU A 175 -15.20 8.49 10.18
C LEU A 175 -15.85 7.36 10.98
N ASN A 176 -15.28 6.15 10.90
CA ASN A 176 -15.81 4.98 11.62
C ASN A 176 -14.69 3.97 11.93
N ILE A 177 -14.87 3.22 13.01
CA ILE A 177 -13.99 2.12 13.42
C ILE A 177 -14.83 0.84 13.46
N SER A 178 -14.43 -0.18 12.71
CA SER A 178 -15.11 -1.48 12.68
C SER A 178 -14.17 -2.58 13.13
N HIS A 179 -14.57 -3.30 14.18
CA HIS A 179 -13.89 -4.49 14.67
C HIS A 179 -14.46 -5.69 13.92
N LEU A 180 -13.64 -6.33 13.10
CA LEU A 180 -14.05 -7.47 12.30
C LEU A 180 -13.45 -8.75 12.86
N ALA A 181 -14.29 -9.77 13.02
CA ALA A 181 -13.83 -11.13 13.28
C ALA A 181 -13.03 -11.67 12.08
N ALA A 182 -12.34 -12.80 12.29
CA ALA A 182 -11.38 -13.37 11.35
C ALA A 182 -11.92 -13.60 9.92
N GLN A 183 -13.20 -13.95 9.80
CA GLN A 183 -13.86 -14.26 8.53
C GLN A 183 -15.02 -13.31 8.19
N GLN A 184 -15.28 -12.30 9.02
CA GLN A 184 -16.35 -11.34 8.80
C GLN A 184 -15.94 -10.36 7.70
N SER A 185 -16.80 -10.08 6.71
CA SER A 185 -16.54 -9.06 5.70
C SER A 185 -16.82 -7.67 6.25
N PHE A 186 -16.10 -6.67 5.74
CA PHE A 186 -16.41 -5.27 6.03
C PHE A 186 -17.65 -4.84 5.23
N GLY A 187 -18.60 -4.20 5.89
CA GLY A 187 -19.86 -3.76 5.28
C GLY A 187 -21.02 -4.74 5.41
N ASP A 188 -20.79 -5.95 5.93
CA ASP A 188 -21.87 -6.81 6.40
C ASP A 188 -22.48 -6.14 7.64
N ALA A 189 -23.76 -5.75 7.58
CA ALA A 189 -24.48 -5.38 8.78
C ALA A 189 -24.39 -6.56 9.76
N ALA A 190 -24.05 -6.29 11.02
CA ALA A 190 -24.14 -7.30 12.06
C ALA A 190 -25.59 -7.83 12.06
N ALA A 191 -25.77 -9.07 11.61
CA ALA A 191 -27.04 -9.77 11.67
C ALA A 191 -27.43 -10.04 13.13
#